data_AF-A0A7X3I8K8-F1
#
_entry.id   AF-A0A7X3I8K8-F1
#
_cell.length_a   1.000
_cell.length_b   1.000
_cell.length_c   1.000
_cell.angle_alpha   90.00
_cell.angle_beta   90.00
_cell.angle_gamma   90.00
#
_symmetry.space_group_name_H-M   'P 1'
#
loop_
_entity.id
_entity.type
_entity.pdbx_description
1 polymer ?
#
loop_
_entity_poly.entity_id
_entity_poly.type
_entity_poly.pdbx_seq_one_letter_code
_entity_poly.pdbx_strand_id
1 'polypeptide(L)'
;MRRTLLAVLLAAAPLAGGSALAEDASDAASQRTETLDGLVRIVGAQAGIVLYCRKLYTVDDAISDGLSRTARRALEAATGRHQAEAAIAIEGQRVAEEIATVGAERWCADQRDILNTDGVRVFLD
;
A
#
# COMPACT_ATOMS: atom_id res chain seq x y z
N MET A 1 14.87 -23.51 -67.45
CA MET A 1 15.35 -24.86 -67.11
C MET A 1 16.61 -24.77 -66.27
N ARG A 2 16.76 -25.68 -65.29
CA ARG A 2 17.94 -26.02 -64.45
C ARG A 2 18.22 -25.25 -63.13
N ARG A 3 17.77 -25.94 -62.08
CA ARG A 3 18.14 -26.05 -60.65
C ARG A 3 19.63 -25.95 -60.29
N THR A 4 19.88 -25.41 -59.09
CA THR A 4 20.87 -25.84 -58.06
C THR A 4 20.45 -25.20 -56.72
N LEU A 5 19.78 -25.92 -55.81
CA LEU A 5 20.27 -26.79 -54.71
C LEU A 5 20.98 -26.07 -53.53
N LEU A 6 20.20 -25.87 -52.46
CA LEU A 6 20.43 -26.21 -51.03
C LEU A 6 21.84 -26.26 -50.44
N ALA A 7 22.04 -25.52 -49.34
CA ALA A 7 22.80 -25.84 -48.12
C ALA A 7 22.90 -24.55 -47.26
N VAL A 8 22.92 -24.48 -45.92
CA VAL A 8 22.89 -25.43 -44.80
C VAL A 8 22.86 -24.55 -43.52
N LEU A 9 22.15 -25.02 -42.48
CA LEU A 9 22.30 -24.75 -41.03
C LEU A 9 22.63 -23.32 -40.55
N LEU A 10 21.71 -22.74 -39.78
CA LEU A 10 22.08 -22.03 -38.54
C LEU A 10 21.21 -22.50 -37.36
N ALA A 11 21.86 -23.32 -36.54
CA ALA A 11 21.76 -23.40 -35.09
C ALA A 11 20.36 -23.30 -34.46
N ALA A 12 19.83 -24.47 -34.10
CA ALA A 12 19.04 -24.59 -32.89
C ALA A 12 19.88 -24.11 -31.69
N ALA A 13 19.53 -22.95 -31.14
CA ALA A 13 19.90 -22.59 -29.79
C ALA A 13 18.78 -23.08 -28.86
N PRO A 14 18.98 -24.10 -28.01
CA PRO A 14 18.07 -24.33 -26.91
C PRO A 14 18.38 -23.24 -25.87
N LEU A 15 17.66 -22.12 -25.92
CA LEU A 15 17.59 -21.25 -24.75
C LEU A 15 16.68 -21.95 -23.74
N ALA A 16 17.29 -22.93 -23.06
CA ALA A 16 16.76 -23.49 -21.83
C ALA A 16 16.81 -22.41 -20.75
N GLY A 17 15.66 -22.15 -20.13
CA GLY A 17 15.59 -21.73 -18.73
C GLY A 17 15.71 -20.24 -18.41
N GLY A 18 15.04 -19.36 -19.17
CA GLY A 18 15.03 -17.92 -18.91
C GLY A 18 13.66 -17.31 -18.60
N SER A 19 12.76 -18.03 -17.91
CA SER A 19 11.42 -17.49 -17.58
C SER A 19 11.18 -17.31 -16.07
N ALA A 20 11.89 -18.02 -15.19
CA ALA A 20 11.63 -17.95 -13.75
C ALA A 20 12.07 -16.62 -13.08
N LEU A 21 13.14 -15.97 -13.58
CA LEU A 21 13.67 -14.75 -12.95
C LEU A 21 12.86 -13.47 -13.27
N ALA A 22 12.05 -13.47 -14.33
CA ALA A 22 11.25 -12.31 -14.72
C ALA A 22 9.92 -12.24 -13.96
N GLU A 23 9.29 -13.39 -13.70
CA GLU A 23 8.09 -13.49 -12.86
C GLU A 23 8.40 -13.13 -11.39
N ASP A 24 9.47 -13.68 -10.82
CA ASP A 24 9.87 -13.37 -9.43
C ASP A 24 10.18 -11.87 -9.20
N ALA A 25 10.81 -11.20 -10.18
CA ALA A 25 11.12 -9.78 -10.08
C ALA A 25 9.88 -8.88 -10.19
N SER A 26 8.91 -9.27 -11.03
CA SER A 26 7.64 -8.57 -11.17
C SER A 26 6.79 -8.71 -9.92
N ASP A 27 6.71 -9.91 -9.34
CA ASP A 27 5.95 -10.19 -8.13
C ASP A 27 6.53 -9.46 -6.92
N ALA A 28 7.86 -9.46 -6.77
CA ALA A 28 8.52 -8.70 -5.71
C ALA A 28 8.30 -7.19 -5.82
N ALA A 29 8.27 -6.64 -7.05
CA ALA A 29 7.97 -5.22 -7.28
C ALA A 29 6.50 -4.88 -6.96
N SER A 30 5.57 -5.78 -7.32
CA SER A 30 4.15 -5.64 -7.01
C SER A 30 3.91 -5.65 -5.50
N GLN A 31 4.45 -6.66 -4.80
CA GLN A 31 4.30 -6.80 -3.35
C GLN A 31 4.92 -5.62 -2.60
N ARG A 32 6.04 -5.07 -3.10
CA ARG A 32 6.63 -3.85 -2.55
C ARG A 32 5.67 -2.66 -2.69
N THR A 33 5.07 -2.50 -3.86
CA THR A 33 4.12 -1.40 -4.12
C THR A 33 2.89 -1.52 -3.20
N GLU A 34 2.33 -2.72 -3.07
CA GLU A 34 1.22 -3.00 -2.16
C GLU A 34 1.58 -2.68 -0.70
N THR A 35 2.79 -3.03 -0.27
CA THR A 35 3.28 -2.72 1.07
C THR A 35 3.37 -1.21 1.29
N LEU A 36 3.89 -0.45 0.33
CA LEU A 36 4.00 1.01 0.42
C LEU A 36 2.63 1.68 0.47
N ASP A 37 1.70 1.23 -0.38
CA ASP A 37 0.30 1.68 -0.36
C ASP A 37 -0.36 1.39 0.99
N GLY A 38 -0.13 0.20 1.55
CA GLY A 38 -0.61 -0.16 2.88
C GLY A 38 -0.11 0.78 3.96
N LEU A 39 1.19 1.12 3.95
CA LEU A 39 1.78 2.06 4.90
C LEU A 39 1.16 3.47 4.78
N VAL A 40 0.96 3.94 3.55
CA VAL A 40 0.33 5.24 3.28
C VAL A 40 -1.11 5.27 3.82
N ARG A 41 -1.90 4.22 3.52
CA ARG A 41 -3.28 4.09 4.00
C ARG A 41 -3.37 4.03 5.53
N ILE A 42 -2.43 3.34 6.20
CA ILE A 42 -2.38 3.34 7.66
C ILE A 42 -2.18 4.76 8.21
N VAL A 43 -1.21 5.52 7.66
CA VAL A 43 -0.96 6.89 8.12
C VAL A 43 -2.18 7.78 7.88
N GLY A 44 -2.82 7.67 6.70
CA GLY A 44 -4.04 8.41 6.36
C GLY A 44 -5.21 8.07 7.29
N ALA A 45 -5.48 6.79 7.51
CA ALA A 45 -6.54 6.32 8.41
C ALA A 45 -6.33 6.82 9.83
N GLN A 46 -5.11 6.74 10.37
CA GLN A 46 -4.83 7.26 11.72
C GLN A 46 -5.03 8.78 11.82
N ALA A 47 -4.64 9.54 10.78
CA ALA A 47 -4.93 10.98 10.73
C ALA A 47 -6.45 11.26 10.75
N GLY A 48 -7.23 10.50 9.99
CA GLY A 48 -8.69 10.60 10.00
C GLY A 48 -9.30 10.26 11.37
N ILE A 49 -8.84 9.18 12.02
CA ILE A 49 -9.32 8.76 13.35
C ILE A 49 -9.07 9.87 14.39
N VAL A 50 -7.86 10.42 14.41
CA VAL A 50 -7.45 11.48 15.33
C VAL A 50 -8.28 12.76 15.14
N LEU A 51 -8.55 13.14 13.89
CA LEU A 51 -9.23 14.40 13.57
C LEU A 51 -10.75 14.33 13.74
N TYR A 52 -11.37 13.19 13.41
CA TYR A 52 -12.82 13.07 13.28
C TYR A 52 -13.45 12.15 14.34
N CYS A 53 -12.81 11.04 14.69
CA CYS A 53 -13.45 10.00 15.49
C CYS A 53 -13.40 10.24 16.99
N ARG A 54 -12.44 11.03 17.50
CA ARG A 54 -12.34 11.40 18.92
C ARG A 54 -13.57 12.12 19.49
N LYS A 55 -14.41 12.69 18.63
CA LYS A 55 -15.66 13.35 19.04
C LYS A 55 -16.82 12.38 19.21
N LEU A 56 -16.67 11.16 18.70
CA LEU A 56 -17.72 10.15 18.57
C LEU A 56 -17.43 8.91 19.43
N TYR A 57 -16.15 8.57 19.58
CA TYR A 57 -15.68 7.36 20.26
C TYR A 57 -14.48 7.62 21.17
N THR A 58 -14.26 6.71 22.11
CA THR A 58 -13.05 6.69 22.94
C THR A 58 -11.90 6.07 22.16
N VAL A 59 -10.87 6.86 21.88
CA VAL A 59 -9.68 6.43 21.11
C VAL A 59 -8.47 6.31 22.03
N ASP A 60 -7.70 5.22 21.89
CA ASP A 60 -6.36 5.08 22.46
C ASP A 60 -5.35 5.85 21.61
N ASP A 61 -5.07 7.08 22.02
CA ASP A 61 -4.15 7.98 21.31
C ASP A 61 -2.72 7.45 21.26
N ALA A 62 -2.29 6.67 22.26
CA ALA A 62 -0.94 6.12 22.28
C ALA A 62 -0.76 5.06 21.20
N ILE A 63 -1.77 4.19 21.02
CA ILE A 63 -1.77 3.18 19.96
C ILE A 63 -1.92 3.87 18.59
N SER A 64 -2.87 4.80 18.44
CA SER A 64 -3.10 5.50 17.16
C SER A 64 -1.86 6.26 16.68
N ASP A 65 -1.24 7.05 17.56
CA ASP A 65 -0.02 7.78 17.24
C ASP A 65 1.16 6.82 17.03
N GLY A 66 1.22 5.72 17.78
CA GLY A 66 2.23 4.67 17.63
C GLY A 66 2.21 4.03 16.24
N LEU A 67 1.03 3.67 15.75
CA LEU A 67 0.81 3.12 14.41
C LEU A 67 1.19 4.13 13.33
N SER A 68 0.69 5.36 13.42
CA SER A 68 1.00 6.42 12.46
C SER A 68 2.51 6.70 12.36
N ARG A 69 3.19 6.84 13.51
CA ARG A 69 4.65 7.07 13.54
C ARG A 69 5.44 5.89 12.99
N THR A 70 5.00 4.66 13.26
CA THR A 70 5.70 3.46 12.79
C THR A 70 5.55 3.31 11.28
N ALA A 71 4.32 3.44 10.77
CA ALA A 71 4.05 3.36 9.35
C ALA A 71 4.76 4.48 8.56
N ARG A 72 4.72 5.72 9.07
CA ARG A 72 5.45 6.85 8.48
C ARG A 72 6.96 6.58 8.42
N ARG A 73 7.58 6.11 9.51
CA ARG A 73 9.03 5.81 9.52
C ARG A 73 9.40 4.71 8.53
N ALA A 74 8.57 3.67 8.43
CA ALA A 74 8.79 2.61 7.44
C ALA A 74 8.68 3.14 6.00
N LEU A 75 7.69 4.00 5.73
CA LEU A 75 7.50 4.62 4.43
C LEU A 75 8.68 5.54 4.06
N GLU A 76 9.12 6.39 4.99
CA GLU A 76 10.27 7.28 4.82
C GLU A 76 11.56 6.50 4.57
N ALA A 77 11.77 5.37 5.27
CA ALA A 77 12.92 4.51 5.07
C ALA A 77 12.91 3.83 3.68
N ALA A 78 11.72 3.49 3.16
CA ALA A 78 11.59 2.78 1.89
C ALA A 78 11.60 3.70 0.64
N THR A 79 11.10 4.93 0.77
CA THR A 79 10.88 5.86 -0.37
C THR A 79 11.70 7.15 -0.27
N GLY A 80 12.27 7.44 0.90
CA GLY A 80 12.85 8.73 1.23
C GLY A 80 11.80 9.72 1.75
N ARG A 81 12.24 10.63 2.61
CA ARG A 81 11.35 11.55 3.35
C ARG A 81 10.42 12.37 2.45
N HIS A 82 10.93 12.98 1.38
CA HIS A 82 10.12 13.85 0.53
C HIS A 82 9.02 13.08 -0.23
N GLN A 83 9.31 11.87 -0.70
CA GLN A 83 8.31 11.05 -1.39
C GLN A 83 7.25 10.55 -0.40
N ALA A 84 7.67 10.12 0.80
CA ALA A 84 6.77 9.73 1.87
C ALA A 84 5.83 10.89 2.29
N GLU A 85 6.36 12.09 2.47
CA GLU A 85 5.57 13.29 2.80
C GLU A 85 4.53 13.60 1.72
N ALA A 86 4.91 13.53 0.44
CA ALA A 86 3.99 13.76 -0.67
C ALA A 86 2.88 12.70 -0.73
N ALA A 87 3.23 11.41 -0.60
CA ALA A 87 2.26 10.31 -0.62
C ALA A 87 1.28 10.41 0.56
N ILE A 88 1.77 10.73 1.75
CA ILE A 88 0.93 10.95 2.94
C ILE A 88 0.00 12.15 2.76
N ALA A 89 0.47 13.24 2.14
CA ALA A 89 -0.37 14.41 1.89
C ALA A 89 -1.51 14.09 0.92
N ILE A 90 -1.22 13.37 -0.17
CA ILE A 90 -2.22 12.92 -1.15
C ILE A 90 -3.26 12.03 -0.47
N GLU A 91 -2.82 11.05 0.31
CA GLU A 91 -3.72 10.15 1.02
C GLU A 91 -4.54 10.87 2.08
N GLY A 92 -3.94 11.83 2.79
CA GLY A 92 -4.66 12.66 3.76
C GLY A 92 -5.80 13.45 3.10
N GLN A 93 -5.57 13.98 1.90
CA GLN A 93 -6.62 14.63 1.12
C GLN A 93 -7.71 13.64 0.70
N ARG A 94 -7.33 12.45 0.19
CA ARG A 94 -8.28 11.39 -0.20
C ARG A 94 -9.18 10.99 0.97
N VAL A 95 -8.61 10.77 2.15
CA VAL A 95 -9.35 10.43 3.38
C VAL A 95 -10.28 11.56 3.80
N ALA A 96 -9.81 12.82 3.75
CA ALA A 96 -10.66 13.96 4.09
C ALA A 96 -11.87 14.10 3.13
N GLU A 97 -11.66 13.88 1.83
CA GLU A 97 -12.72 13.87 0.81
C GLU A 97 -13.69 12.71 1.02
N GLU A 98 -13.19 11.53 1.37
CA GLU A 98 -14.01 10.36 1.71
C GLU A 98 -14.90 10.66 2.91
N ILE A 99 -14.33 11.16 4.01
CA ILE A 99 -15.07 11.55 5.22
C ILE A 99 -16.11 12.62 4.92
N ALA A 100 -15.78 13.62 4.09
CA ALA A 100 -16.74 14.64 3.67
C ALA A 100 -17.90 14.06 2.85
N THR A 101 -17.64 13.01 2.07
CA THR A 101 -18.64 12.35 1.22
C THR A 101 -19.55 11.41 2.01
N VAL A 102 -18.97 10.55 2.86
CA VAL A 102 -19.73 9.50 3.56
C VAL A 102 -20.24 9.94 4.93
N GLY A 103 -19.69 11.03 5.48
CA GLY A 103 -19.96 11.53 6.82
C GLY A 103 -19.06 10.91 7.89
N ALA A 104 -18.61 11.74 8.83
CA ALA A 104 -17.69 11.34 9.89
C ALA A 104 -18.23 10.21 10.78
N GLU A 105 -19.53 10.22 11.10
CA GLU A 105 -20.15 9.17 11.92
C GLU A 105 -20.01 7.79 11.29
N ARG A 106 -20.42 7.67 10.03
CA ARG A 106 -20.34 6.42 9.28
C ARG A 106 -18.89 5.98 9.09
N TRP A 107 -18.04 6.90 8.65
CA TRP A 107 -16.62 6.58 8.43
C TRP A 107 -15.94 6.07 9.71
N CYS A 108 -16.19 6.71 10.85
CA CYS A 108 -15.62 6.30 12.14
C CYS A 108 -16.19 4.96 12.63
N ALA A 109 -17.48 4.70 12.39
CA ALA A 109 -18.08 3.40 12.71
C ALA A 109 -17.41 2.28 11.89
N ASP A 110 -17.18 2.50 10.60
CA ASP A 110 -16.51 1.54 9.72
C ASP A 110 -15.05 1.30 10.15
N GLN A 111 -14.29 2.35 10.49
CA GLN A 111 -12.93 2.20 11.02
C GLN A 111 -12.88 1.41 12.33
N ARG A 112 -13.84 1.66 13.23
CA ARG A 112 -13.95 0.94 14.50
C ARG A 112 -14.21 -0.54 14.29
N ASP A 113 -15.12 -0.88 13.38
CA ASP A 113 -15.44 -2.27 13.05
C ASP A 113 -14.23 -3.02 12.48
N ILE A 114 -13.54 -2.41 11.51
CA ILE A 114 -12.33 -2.98 10.89
C ILE A 114 -11.24 -3.21 11.93
N LEU A 115 -10.84 -2.17 12.68
CA LEU A 115 -9.70 -2.26 13.59
C LEU A 115 -9.97 -3.20 14.78
N ASN A 116 -11.19 -3.21 15.31
CA ASN A 116 -11.54 -4.12 16.41
C ASN A 116 -11.64 -5.57 15.96
N THR A 117 -12.14 -5.82 14.74
CA THR A 117 -12.19 -7.18 14.16
C THR A 117 -10.78 -7.74 13.95
N ASP A 118 -9.84 -6.88 13.54
CA ASP A 118 -8.44 -7.25 13.34
C ASP A 118 -7.64 -7.29 14.67
N GLY A 119 -8.30 -7.11 15.82
CA GLY A 119 -7.69 -7.17 17.15
C GLY A 119 -6.86 -5.95 17.54
N VAL A 120 -6.86 -4.90 16.71
CA VAL A 120 -6.15 -3.64 16.96
C VAL A 120 -7.05 -2.71 17.76
N ARG A 121 -6.85 -2.65 19.08
CA ARG A 121 -7.70 -1.86 19.98
C ARG A 121 -7.39 -0.36 19.97
N VAL A 122 -7.58 0.30 18.83
CA VAL A 122 -7.54 1.77 18.72
C VAL A 122 -8.80 2.39 19.32
N PHE A 123 -9.96 1.76 19.11
CA PHE A 123 -11.23 2.16 19.71
C PHE A 123 -11.46 1.35 20.99
N LEU A 124 -11.75 2.03 22.09
CA LEU A 124 -11.82 1.44 23.44
C LEU A 124 -13.24 1.12 23.89
N ASP A 125 -14.23 1.61 23.15
CA ASP A 125 -15.66 1.42 23.38
C ASP A 125 -16.26 0.34 22.48
#